data_AF-A0A833VEB8-F1
#
_entry.id   AF-A0A833VEB8-F1
#
_cell.length_a   1.000
_cell.length_b   1.000
_cell.length_c   1.000
_cell.angle_alpha   90.00
_cell.angle_beta   90.00
_cell.angle_gamma   90.00
#
_symmetry.space_group_name_H-M   'P 1'
#
loop_
_entity.id
_entity.type
_entity.pdbx_description
1 polymer ?
#
loop_
_entity_poly.entity_id
_entity_poly.type
_entity_poly.pdbx_seq_one_letter_code
_entity_poly.pdbx_strand_id
1 'polypeptide(L)'
;MEEQFKENEDRNLTETEVCHARIFSLIEEDFKRDVILSCILDVIRSTRKMVYWIGCQMHDQFKELEAVESSLDDLSDKLVSETGSICKIVSLLELRFREHEEMRIKEKRELESSILSLTEENRDISGLLKIAIMEKEAMEKRSKGINGDNRRAAILQIAEKGLQKVGFGFVMGVLSGDNAQADPVASSNSSTKSDASDGEEEVASLVVTVEHIMKNLRTEINDLRRSLNESRLNCEQLQALANDQAVKLKENEQYIKDLEEREILLSNSVEELTGEITVAGEEIARWREACELEVEAGKAAIKEREKEILQLKYELQRTKSALETSNNKLQLKERLATTAMAAQAAAETCLRLADSRSAGLRDRIEELTRELENDEGSDFRGERRYGERRRIRHVCWPWQGLRFSPAASSVANWRPIGNRRSLPEMEALLRIRI
;
A
#
# COMPACT_ATOMS: atom_id res chain seq x y z
N MET A 1 63.57 -4.32 -34.74
CA MET A 1 62.26 -4.45 -35.42
C MET A 1 61.47 -5.64 -34.89
N GLU A 2 62.09 -6.80 -34.66
CA GLU A 2 61.39 -7.99 -34.11
C GLU A 2 60.88 -7.82 -32.67
N GLU A 3 61.62 -7.15 -31.78
CA GLU A 3 61.15 -6.89 -30.40
C GLU A 3 59.93 -5.96 -30.34
N GLN A 4 59.89 -4.92 -31.18
CA GLN A 4 58.73 -4.03 -31.26
C GLN A 4 57.50 -4.71 -31.88
N PHE A 5 57.72 -5.72 -32.73
CA PHE A 5 56.63 -6.53 -33.29
C PHE A 5 56.02 -7.45 -32.23
N LYS A 6 56.86 -8.14 -31.44
CA LYS A 6 56.41 -8.98 -30.33
C LYS A 6 55.69 -8.18 -29.25
N GLU A 7 56.21 -7.01 -28.87
CA GLU A 7 55.59 -6.19 -27.84
C GLU A 7 54.21 -5.63 -28.28
N ASN A 8 54.04 -5.31 -29.57
CA ASN A 8 52.73 -4.93 -30.10
C ASN A 8 51.77 -6.12 -30.20
N GLU A 9 52.27 -7.31 -30.53
CA GLU A 9 51.46 -8.53 -30.59
C GLU A 9 50.96 -8.94 -29.18
N ASP A 10 51.82 -8.87 -28.17
CA ASP A 10 51.47 -9.12 -26.77
C ASP A 10 50.47 -8.07 -26.24
N ARG A 11 50.63 -6.79 -26.58
CA ARG A 11 49.65 -5.74 -26.22
C ARG A 11 48.28 -6.00 -26.85
N ASN A 12 48.24 -6.32 -28.15
CA ASN A 12 46.98 -6.63 -28.83
C ASN A 12 46.30 -7.87 -28.23
N LEU A 13 47.05 -8.91 -27.86
CA LEU A 13 46.50 -10.08 -27.17
C LEU A 13 45.87 -9.70 -25.82
N THR A 14 46.58 -8.92 -25.00
CA THR A 14 46.02 -8.46 -23.71
C THR A 14 44.78 -7.57 -23.87
N GLU A 15 44.74 -6.70 -24.89
CA GLU A 15 43.56 -5.89 -25.19
C GLU A 15 42.37 -6.74 -25.66
N THR A 16 42.61 -7.78 -26.47
CA THR A 16 41.56 -8.72 -26.88
C THR A 16 41.03 -9.54 -25.71
N GLU A 17 41.87 -9.97 -24.78
CA GLU A 17 41.46 -10.69 -23.57
C GLU A 17 40.60 -9.81 -22.65
N VAL A 18 40.99 -8.54 -22.46
CA VAL A 18 40.19 -7.57 -21.69
C VAL A 18 38.85 -7.30 -22.37
N CYS A 19 38.83 -7.17 -23.71
CA CYS A 19 37.59 -7.03 -24.47
C CYS A 19 36.69 -8.26 -24.33
N HIS A 20 37.24 -9.47 -24.43
CA HIS A 20 36.50 -10.71 -24.25
C HIS A 20 35.93 -10.82 -22.83
N ALA A 21 36.72 -10.53 -21.80
CA ALA A 21 36.26 -10.53 -20.42
C ALA A 21 35.09 -9.56 -20.20
N ARG A 22 35.14 -8.37 -20.81
CA ARG A 22 34.07 -7.36 -20.74
C ARG A 22 32.80 -7.79 -21.49
N ILE A 23 32.94 -8.45 -22.64
CA ILE A 23 31.80 -9.00 -23.39
C ILE A 23 31.14 -10.13 -22.58
N PHE A 24 31.93 -11.03 -21.99
CA PHE A 24 31.40 -12.10 -21.13
C PHE A 24 30.66 -11.54 -19.91
N SER A 25 31.20 -10.51 -19.25
CA SER A 25 30.49 -9.89 -18.12
C SER A 25 29.17 -9.25 -18.54
N LEU A 26 29.12 -8.61 -19.72
CA LEU A 26 27.89 -8.02 -20.24
C LEU A 26 26.84 -9.07 -20.60
N ILE A 27 27.25 -10.18 -21.20
CA ILE A 27 26.35 -11.31 -21.51
C ILE A 27 25.80 -11.93 -20.22
N GLU A 28 26.63 -12.08 -19.18
CA GLU A 28 26.18 -12.60 -17.88
C GLU A 28 25.20 -11.64 -17.19
N GLU A 29 25.45 -10.33 -17.27
CA GLU A 29 24.51 -9.31 -16.79
C GLU A 29 23.18 -9.34 -17.55
N ASP A 30 23.22 -9.43 -18.88
CA ASP A 30 22.01 -9.50 -19.71
C ASP A 30 21.21 -10.78 -19.44
N PHE A 31 21.88 -11.92 -19.27
CA PHE A 31 21.22 -13.16 -18.85
C PHE A 31 20.53 -13.01 -17.49
N LYS A 32 21.19 -12.38 -16.51
CA LYS A 32 20.57 -12.09 -15.20
C LYS A 32 19.37 -11.16 -15.33
N ARG A 33 19.45 -10.14 -16.18
CA ARG A 33 18.33 -9.22 -16.47
C ARG A 33 17.16 -9.96 -17.11
N ASP A 34 17.40 -10.82 -18.09
CA ASP A 34 16.37 -11.61 -18.77
C ASP A 34 15.64 -12.56 -17.81
N VAL A 35 16.38 -13.22 -16.92
CA VAL A 35 15.78 -14.07 -15.87
C VAL A 35 14.87 -13.26 -14.96
N ILE A 36 15.30 -12.06 -14.53
CA ILE A 36 14.50 -11.18 -13.70
C ILE A 36 13.25 -10.68 -14.46
N LEU A 37 13.41 -10.25 -15.71
CA LEU A 37 12.31 -9.78 -16.55
C LEU A 37 11.28 -10.88 -16.80
N SER A 38 11.71 -12.11 -17.01
CA SER A 38 10.81 -13.27 -17.13
C SER A 38 9.99 -13.48 -15.86
N CYS A 39 10.63 -13.46 -14.68
CA CYS A 39 9.94 -13.58 -13.41
C CYS A 39 8.90 -12.46 -13.20
N ILE A 40 9.25 -11.21 -13.52
CA ILE A 40 8.32 -10.07 -13.42
C ILE A 40 7.16 -10.24 -14.40
N LEU A 41 7.43 -10.66 -15.63
CA LEU A 41 6.42 -10.87 -16.65
C LEU A 41 5.39 -11.93 -16.22
N ASP A 42 5.81 -13.01 -15.56
CA ASP A 42 4.92 -14.03 -15.05
C ASP A 42 4.02 -13.52 -13.91
N VAL A 43 4.58 -12.70 -13.01
CA VAL A 43 3.80 -12.01 -11.96
C VAL A 43 2.76 -11.07 -12.57
N ILE A 44 3.15 -10.31 -13.60
CA ILE A 44 2.25 -9.38 -14.29
C ILE A 44 1.14 -10.14 -15.01
N ARG A 45 1.46 -11.21 -15.74
CA ARG A 45 0.44 -12.07 -16.38
C ARG A 45 -0.54 -12.67 -15.35
N SER A 46 -0.03 -13.11 -14.21
CA SER A 46 -0.87 -13.61 -13.11
C SER A 46 -1.80 -12.52 -12.58
N THR A 47 -1.25 -11.32 -12.35
CA THR A 47 -2.02 -10.15 -11.90
C THR A 47 -3.10 -9.77 -12.92
N ARG A 48 -2.77 -9.77 -14.21
CA ARG A 48 -3.76 -9.51 -15.28
C ARG A 48 -4.91 -10.48 -15.23
N LYS A 49 -4.63 -11.78 -15.11
CA LYS A 49 -5.67 -12.81 -15.03
C LYS A 49 -6.57 -12.61 -13.81
N MET A 50 -5.98 -12.27 -12.65
CA MET A 50 -6.75 -12.00 -11.43
C MET A 50 -7.66 -10.77 -11.58
N VAL A 51 -7.12 -9.65 -12.08
CA VAL A 51 -7.90 -8.42 -12.28
C VAL A 51 -9.00 -8.64 -13.33
N TYR A 52 -8.69 -9.38 -14.40
CA TYR A 52 -9.67 -9.77 -15.42
C TYR A 52 -10.80 -10.63 -14.82
N TRP A 53 -10.47 -11.62 -13.99
CA TRP A 53 -11.46 -12.48 -13.33
C TRP A 53 -12.38 -11.67 -12.41
N ILE A 54 -11.83 -10.74 -11.61
CA ILE A 54 -12.62 -9.81 -10.78
C ILE A 54 -13.53 -8.96 -11.67
N GLY A 55 -13.00 -8.43 -12.78
CA GLY A 55 -13.79 -7.66 -13.75
C GLY A 55 -14.97 -8.45 -14.32
N CYS A 56 -14.75 -9.69 -14.78
CA CYS A 56 -15.79 -10.56 -15.32
C CYS A 56 -16.86 -10.94 -14.29
N GLN A 57 -16.51 -11.06 -13.00
CA GLN A 57 -17.49 -11.30 -11.94
C GLN A 57 -18.44 -10.12 -11.76
N MET A 58 -17.95 -8.90 -12.03
CA MET A 58 -18.72 -7.67 -11.85
C MET A 58 -19.52 -7.28 -13.10
N HIS A 59 -19.03 -7.58 -14.31
CA HIS A 59 -19.70 -7.15 -15.55
C HIS A 59 -19.31 -7.94 -16.81
N ASP A 60 -20.27 -8.23 -17.68
CA ASP A 60 -20.05 -9.04 -18.90
C ASP A 60 -19.16 -8.35 -19.96
N GLN A 61 -19.02 -7.02 -19.94
CA GLN A 61 -18.21 -6.28 -20.92
C GLN A 61 -16.69 -6.56 -20.79
N PHE A 62 -16.24 -7.17 -19.70
CA PHE A 62 -14.84 -7.59 -19.57
C PHE A 62 -14.49 -8.77 -20.49
N LYS A 63 -15.47 -9.51 -21.02
CA LYS A 63 -15.24 -10.62 -21.94
C LYS A 63 -14.59 -10.18 -23.27
N GLU A 64 -14.80 -8.93 -23.71
CA GLU A 64 -14.24 -8.41 -24.96
C GLU A 64 -12.79 -7.90 -24.85
N LEU A 65 -12.23 -7.81 -23.63
CA LEU A 65 -10.87 -7.32 -23.38
C LEU A 65 -9.81 -8.42 -23.35
N GLU A 66 -10.16 -9.64 -23.78
CA GLU A 66 -9.21 -10.73 -23.96
C GLU A 66 -8.27 -10.42 -25.14
N ALA A 67 -7.23 -9.64 -24.87
CA ALA A 67 -6.31 -9.18 -25.90
C ALA A 67 -5.16 -10.17 -26.12
N VAL A 68 -5.20 -10.75 -27.33
CA VAL A 68 -4.13 -11.20 -28.24
C VAL A 68 -2.72 -11.24 -27.64
N GLU A 69 -2.19 -12.46 -27.52
CA GLU A 69 -0.78 -12.74 -27.31
C GLU A 69 0.05 -12.03 -28.38
N SER A 70 0.76 -10.97 -28.00
CA SER A 70 1.62 -10.24 -28.92
C SER A 70 2.88 -11.07 -29.21
N SER A 71 3.09 -11.40 -30.48
CA SER A 71 4.30 -12.11 -30.97
C SER A 71 5.50 -11.15 -31.05
N LEU A 72 5.85 -10.54 -29.92
CA LEU A 72 7.00 -9.65 -29.79
C LEU A 72 8.20 -10.45 -29.27
N ASP A 73 9.34 -10.38 -29.95
CA ASP A 73 10.52 -11.17 -29.59
C ASP A 73 11.25 -10.63 -28.35
N ASP A 74 11.13 -9.33 -28.04
CA ASP A 74 11.74 -8.72 -26.86
C ASP A 74 10.87 -8.88 -25.59
N LEU A 75 11.50 -9.31 -24.49
CA LEU A 75 10.90 -9.43 -23.17
C LEU A 75 10.47 -8.08 -22.61
N SER A 76 11.22 -7.02 -22.89
CA SER A 76 10.89 -5.65 -22.45
C SER A 76 9.57 -5.18 -23.07
N ASP A 77 9.39 -5.39 -24.37
CA ASP A 77 8.17 -5.00 -25.08
C ASP A 77 6.94 -5.81 -24.64
N LYS A 78 7.12 -7.12 -24.39
CA LYS A 78 6.07 -7.98 -23.79
C LYS A 78 5.63 -7.45 -22.43
N LEU A 79 6.58 -7.02 -21.59
CA LEU A 79 6.30 -6.46 -20.27
C LEU A 79 5.46 -5.18 -20.37
N VAL A 80 5.83 -4.27 -21.27
CA VAL A 80 5.11 -3.02 -21.49
C VAL A 80 3.69 -3.28 -22.02
N SER A 81 3.53 -4.22 -22.95
CA SER A 81 2.23 -4.63 -23.50
C SER A 81 1.30 -5.21 -22.42
N GLU A 82 1.81 -6.15 -21.64
CA GLU A 82 1.05 -6.79 -20.55
C GLU A 82 0.66 -5.78 -19.47
N THR A 83 1.61 -4.93 -19.04
CA THR A 83 1.33 -3.84 -18.09
C THR A 83 0.28 -2.87 -18.62
N GLY A 84 0.37 -2.49 -19.90
CA GLY A 84 -0.62 -1.63 -20.55
C GLY A 84 -2.02 -2.25 -20.60
N SER A 85 -2.12 -3.57 -20.78
CA SER A 85 -3.40 -4.28 -20.74
C SER A 85 -4.01 -4.32 -19.35
N ILE A 86 -3.19 -4.50 -18.29
CA ILE A 86 -3.65 -4.40 -16.90
C ILE A 86 -4.19 -3.00 -16.63
N CYS A 87 -3.46 -1.95 -16.99
CA CYS A 87 -3.92 -0.57 -16.80
C CYS A 87 -5.29 -0.32 -17.45
N LYS A 88 -5.51 -0.83 -18.68
CA LYS A 88 -6.82 -0.71 -19.35
C LYS A 88 -7.94 -1.42 -18.58
N ILE A 89 -7.71 -2.65 -18.12
CA ILE A 89 -8.69 -3.41 -17.35
C ILE A 89 -8.96 -2.71 -16.02
N VAL A 90 -7.93 -2.25 -15.31
CA VAL A 90 -8.05 -1.54 -14.03
C VAL A 90 -8.84 -0.24 -14.20
N SER A 91 -8.52 0.59 -15.21
CA SER A 91 -9.27 1.83 -15.45
C SER A 91 -10.75 1.58 -15.75
N LEU A 92 -11.08 0.52 -16.49
CA LEU A 92 -12.48 0.15 -16.73
C LEU A 92 -13.15 -0.34 -15.44
N LEU A 93 -12.44 -1.12 -14.64
CA LEU A 93 -12.93 -1.67 -13.36
C LEU A 93 -13.19 -0.55 -12.35
N GLU A 94 -12.28 0.42 -12.24
CA GLU A 94 -12.45 1.62 -11.43
C GLU A 94 -13.68 2.45 -11.84
N LEU A 95 -13.88 2.64 -13.15
CA LEU A 95 -15.05 3.36 -13.66
C LEU A 95 -16.35 2.65 -13.26
N ARG A 96 -16.44 1.34 -13.49
CA ARG A 96 -17.63 0.54 -13.14
C ARG A 96 -17.86 0.45 -11.64
N PHE A 97 -16.79 0.35 -10.86
CA PHE A 97 -16.91 0.37 -9.40
C PHE A 97 -17.49 1.69 -8.90
N ARG A 98 -17.05 2.82 -9.47
CA ARG A 98 -17.60 4.14 -9.14
C ARG A 98 -19.09 4.24 -9.49
N GLU A 99 -19.48 3.80 -10.68
CA GLU A 99 -20.89 3.79 -11.09
C GLU A 99 -21.76 2.95 -10.15
N HIS A 100 -21.28 1.75 -9.78
CA HIS A 100 -21.98 0.88 -8.85
C HIS A 100 -22.12 1.50 -7.45
N GLU A 101 -21.06 2.11 -6.94
CA GLU A 101 -21.09 2.81 -5.65
C GLU A 101 -22.05 4.01 -5.68
N GLU A 102 -22.07 4.78 -6.77
CA GLU A 102 -23.03 5.87 -6.94
C GLU A 102 -24.49 5.38 -6.97
N MET A 103 -24.78 4.25 -7.63
CA MET A 103 -26.11 3.63 -7.61
C MET A 103 -26.49 3.19 -6.20
N ARG A 104 -25.61 2.48 -5.49
CA ARG A 104 -25.84 2.08 -4.10
C ARG A 104 -26.11 3.26 -3.17
N ILE A 105 -25.39 4.37 -3.32
CA ILE A 105 -25.59 5.57 -2.49
C ILE A 105 -26.94 6.23 -2.83
N LYS A 106 -27.39 6.20 -4.09
CA LYS A 106 -28.71 6.72 -4.48
C LYS A 106 -29.83 5.86 -3.90
N GLU A 107 -29.75 4.54 -4.07
CA GLU A 107 -30.72 3.59 -3.50
C GLU A 107 -30.80 3.73 -1.97
N LYS A 108 -29.66 3.84 -1.29
CA LYS A 108 -29.63 4.09 0.15
C LYS A 108 -30.37 5.37 0.53
N ARG A 109 -30.15 6.47 -0.21
CA ARG A 109 -30.85 7.75 0.03
C ARG A 109 -32.36 7.66 -0.21
N GLU A 110 -32.78 6.90 -1.21
CA GLU A 110 -34.20 6.65 -1.51
C GLU A 110 -34.86 5.78 -0.43
N LEU A 111 -34.16 4.77 0.07
CA LEU A 111 -34.64 3.97 1.18
C LEU A 111 -34.71 4.78 2.48
N GLU A 112 -33.71 5.62 2.76
CA GLU A 112 -33.71 6.52 3.91
C GLU A 112 -34.88 7.51 3.84
N SER A 113 -35.16 8.11 2.68
CA SER A 113 -36.30 9.02 2.51
C SER A 113 -37.64 8.29 2.66
N SER A 114 -37.76 7.06 2.14
CA SER A 114 -38.94 6.21 2.32
C SER A 114 -39.17 5.84 3.78
N ILE A 115 -38.12 5.48 4.52
CA ILE A 115 -38.21 5.19 5.96
C ILE A 115 -38.67 6.43 6.72
N LEU A 116 -38.10 7.61 6.43
CA LEU A 116 -38.52 8.86 7.08
C LEU A 116 -40.01 9.13 6.84
N SER A 117 -40.48 9.02 5.59
CA SER A 117 -41.92 9.17 5.25
C SER A 117 -42.78 8.17 6.02
N LEU A 118 -42.41 6.89 6.05
CA LEU A 118 -43.16 5.86 6.78
C LEU A 118 -43.16 6.09 8.30
N THR A 119 -42.07 6.64 8.86
CA THR A 119 -42.03 6.98 10.30
C THR A 119 -42.92 8.17 10.63
N GLU A 120 -43.02 9.14 9.73
CA GLU A 120 -43.93 10.29 9.87
C GLU A 120 -45.40 9.84 9.76
N GLU A 121 -45.74 9.03 8.76
CA GLU A 121 -47.07 8.43 8.62
C GLU A 121 -47.45 7.59 9.84
N ASN A 122 -46.54 6.75 10.35
CA ASN A 122 -46.78 5.98 11.58
C ASN A 122 -47.00 6.87 12.80
N ARG A 123 -46.31 8.02 12.87
CA ARG A 123 -46.51 9.01 13.93
C ARG A 123 -47.89 9.66 13.81
N ASP A 124 -48.33 9.98 12.61
CA ASP A 124 -49.65 10.56 12.34
C ASP A 124 -50.78 9.58 12.63
N ILE A 125 -50.65 8.32 12.19
CA ILE A 125 -51.58 7.23 12.54
C ILE A 125 -51.65 7.05 14.05
N SER A 126 -50.50 7.04 14.74
CA SER A 126 -50.45 6.97 16.21
C SER A 126 -51.15 8.17 16.87
N GLY A 127 -51.04 9.36 16.28
CA GLY A 127 -51.76 10.56 16.69
C GLY A 127 -53.27 10.42 16.53
N LEU A 128 -53.72 9.96 15.35
CA LEU A 128 -55.13 9.70 15.05
C LEU A 128 -55.73 8.63 15.97
N LEU A 129 -55.00 7.55 16.25
CA LEU A 129 -55.43 6.51 17.18
C LEU A 129 -55.60 7.07 18.60
N LYS A 130 -54.67 7.91 19.08
CA LYS A 130 -54.81 8.58 20.38
C LYS A 130 -56.04 9.47 20.42
N ILE A 131 -56.30 10.25 19.37
CA ILE A 131 -57.49 11.10 19.27
C ILE A 131 -58.76 10.25 19.28
N ALA A 132 -58.83 9.19 18.47
CA ALA A 132 -59.97 8.28 18.40
C ALA A 132 -60.24 7.57 19.74
N ILE A 133 -59.18 7.15 20.46
CA ILE A 133 -59.31 6.57 21.80
C ILE A 133 -59.85 7.61 22.80
N MET A 134 -59.29 8.84 22.81
CA MET A 134 -59.78 9.91 23.68
C MET A 134 -61.24 10.27 23.39
N GLU A 135 -61.63 10.32 22.12
CA GLU A 135 -63.01 10.58 21.71
C GLU A 135 -63.93 9.43 22.14
N LYS A 136 -63.54 8.17 21.90
CA LYS A 136 -64.25 6.98 22.38
C LYS A 136 -64.46 7.03 23.90
N GLU A 137 -63.42 7.31 24.68
CA GLU A 137 -63.51 7.40 26.15
C GLU A 137 -64.42 8.56 26.61
N ALA A 138 -64.34 9.72 25.95
CA ALA A 138 -65.22 10.84 26.22
C ALA A 138 -66.69 10.51 25.91
N MET A 139 -66.94 9.73 24.86
CA MET A 139 -68.29 9.26 24.48
C MET A 139 -68.80 8.17 25.42
N GLU A 140 -67.97 7.23 25.83
CA GLU A 140 -68.33 6.23 26.84
C GLU A 140 -68.75 6.90 28.14
N LYS A 141 -68.04 7.95 28.58
CA LYS A 141 -68.41 8.79 29.72
C LYS A 141 -69.75 9.51 29.51
N ARG A 142 -70.04 10.05 28.31
CA ARG A 142 -71.34 10.68 27.97
C ARG A 142 -72.50 9.68 27.90
N SER A 143 -72.22 8.43 27.54
CA SER A 143 -73.23 7.37 27.37
C SER A 143 -73.58 6.62 28.67
N LYS A 144 -72.80 6.79 29.75
CA LYS A 144 -73.11 6.29 31.09
C LYS A 144 -74.30 7.08 31.66
N GLY A 145 -75.52 6.67 31.30
CA GLY A 145 -76.77 7.27 31.80
C GLY A 145 -78.00 7.09 30.91
N ILE A 146 -77.85 6.54 29.69
CA ILE A 146 -78.94 6.38 28.73
C ILE A 146 -79.27 4.88 28.57
N ASN A 147 -80.54 4.52 28.78
CA ASN A 147 -81.05 3.14 28.67
C ASN A 147 -80.81 2.54 27.27
N GLY A 148 -80.71 1.20 27.21
CA GLY A 148 -80.10 0.40 26.14
C GLY A 148 -80.48 0.72 24.70
N ASP A 149 -81.74 1.07 24.43
CA ASP A 149 -82.22 1.28 23.06
C ASP A 149 -81.86 2.68 22.51
N ASN A 150 -81.94 3.71 23.36
CA ASN A 150 -81.53 5.07 22.99
C ASN A 150 -80.00 5.20 22.88
N ARG A 151 -79.25 4.36 23.61
CA ARG A 151 -77.79 4.30 23.53
C ARG A 151 -77.31 3.76 22.18
N ARG A 152 -78.01 2.77 21.62
CA ARG A 152 -77.68 2.17 20.31
C ARG A 152 -77.95 3.13 19.16
N ALA A 153 -79.08 3.84 19.20
CA ALA A 153 -79.43 4.84 18.19
C ALA A 153 -78.49 6.06 18.20
N ALA A 154 -78.08 6.54 19.38
CA ALA A 154 -77.13 7.64 19.51
C ALA A 154 -75.72 7.27 19.03
N ILE A 155 -75.25 6.05 19.30
CA ILE A 155 -73.96 5.55 18.80
C ILE A 155 -73.98 5.44 17.27
N LEU A 156 -75.07 4.98 16.67
CA LEU A 156 -75.21 4.86 15.21
C LEU A 156 -75.24 6.22 14.49
N GLN A 157 -76.01 7.20 14.97
CA GLN A 157 -76.05 8.54 14.39
C GLN A 157 -74.71 9.27 14.48
N ILE A 158 -73.93 9.01 15.53
CA ILE A 158 -72.63 9.67 15.72
C ILE A 158 -71.55 8.94 14.92
N ALA A 159 -71.62 7.61 14.78
CA ALA A 159 -70.76 6.86 13.86
C ALA A 159 -70.97 7.32 12.41
N GLU A 160 -72.23 7.57 11.99
CA GLU A 160 -72.56 8.14 10.69
C GLU A 160 -71.94 9.54 10.48
N LYS A 161 -72.01 10.41 11.49
CA LYS A 161 -71.39 11.74 11.45
C LYS A 161 -69.85 11.71 11.47
N GLY A 162 -69.26 10.77 12.20
CA GLY A 162 -67.81 10.55 12.23
C GLY A 162 -67.29 10.06 10.88
N LEU A 163 -67.97 9.08 10.28
CA LEU A 163 -67.66 8.50 8.98
C LEU A 163 -67.77 9.54 7.83
N GLN A 164 -68.78 10.41 7.88
CA GLN A 164 -68.90 11.55 6.96
C GLN A 164 -67.72 12.53 7.07
N LYS A 165 -67.16 12.74 8.27
CA LYS A 165 -66.09 13.71 8.50
C LYS A 165 -64.71 13.24 8.01
N VAL A 166 -64.52 11.92 7.88
CA VAL A 166 -63.34 11.28 7.27
C VAL A 166 -63.55 10.87 5.81
N GLY A 167 -64.62 11.34 5.16
CA GLY A 167 -64.84 11.19 3.71
C GLY A 167 -65.47 9.88 3.25
N PHE A 168 -65.84 8.97 4.16
CA PHE A 168 -66.59 7.75 3.85
C PHE A 168 -68.09 8.01 3.97
N GLY A 169 -68.67 8.76 3.03
CA GLY A 169 -70.11 8.97 2.93
C GLY A 169 -70.77 7.94 2.03
N PHE A 170 -71.50 6.98 2.60
CA PHE A 170 -72.42 6.12 1.83
C PHE A 170 -73.68 6.94 1.53
N VAL A 171 -73.94 7.24 0.25
CA VAL A 171 -75.17 7.91 -0.20
C VAL A 171 -76.32 6.90 -0.13
N MET A 172 -77.00 6.81 1.01
CA MET A 172 -78.29 6.14 1.10
C MET A 172 -79.36 7.14 0.63
N GLY A 173 -79.70 7.07 -0.65
CA GLY A 173 -80.75 7.85 -1.27
C GLY A 173 -82.12 7.56 -0.64
N VAL A 174 -82.83 8.64 -0.35
CA VAL A 174 -84.24 8.69 0.03
C VAL A 174 -85.09 8.06 -1.08
N LEU A 175 -85.63 6.87 -0.83
CA LEU A 175 -86.80 6.32 -1.53
C LEU A 175 -87.93 6.17 -0.51
N SER A 176 -88.58 7.29 -0.20
CA SER A 176 -89.91 7.31 0.41
C SER A 176 -90.54 8.64 0.02
N GLY A 177 -91.40 8.57 -0.99
CA GLY A 177 -92.11 9.71 -1.57
C GLY A 177 -93.13 9.21 -2.58
N ASP A 178 -94.35 9.03 -2.08
CA ASP A 178 -95.63 9.29 -2.74
C ASP A 178 -95.87 8.77 -4.15
N ASN A 179 -96.64 7.68 -4.22
CA ASN A 179 -97.40 7.33 -5.41
C ASN A 179 -98.89 7.54 -5.11
N ALA A 180 -99.39 8.72 -5.50
CA ALA A 180 -100.81 9.00 -5.60
C ALA A 180 -101.18 9.04 -7.09
N GLN A 181 -101.86 8.00 -7.57
CA GLN A 181 -102.73 8.16 -8.72
C GLN A 181 -103.99 7.32 -8.51
N ALA A 182 -105.10 8.03 -8.57
CA ALA A 182 -106.47 7.57 -8.44
C ALA A 182 -106.84 6.54 -9.51
N ASP A 183 -107.64 5.53 -9.17
CA ASP A 183 -109.09 5.62 -9.36
C ASP A 183 -109.86 4.44 -8.71
N PRO A 184 -111.15 4.61 -8.40
CA PRO A 184 -111.94 3.72 -7.53
C PRO A 184 -112.91 2.83 -8.32
N VAL A 185 -113.20 1.61 -7.83
CA VAL A 185 -114.52 0.97 -8.05
C VAL A 185 -114.94 0.11 -6.85
N ALA A 186 -115.91 0.68 -6.13
CA ALA A 186 -117.15 0.11 -5.59
C ALA A 186 -117.20 -1.01 -4.52
N SER A 187 -118.07 -0.68 -3.55
CA SER A 187 -119.13 -1.51 -2.96
C SER A 187 -118.78 -2.22 -1.66
N SER A 188 -119.56 -2.17 -0.58
CA SER A 188 -120.64 -1.31 -0.08
C SER A 188 -121.04 -1.89 1.30
N ASN A 189 -121.73 -1.06 2.10
CA ASN A 189 -122.56 -1.41 3.26
C ASN A 189 -121.83 -1.80 4.57
N SER A 190 -122.35 -1.55 5.77
CA SER A 190 -123.16 -0.50 6.40
C SER A 190 -123.42 -1.03 7.83
N SER A 191 -123.27 -0.18 8.83
CA SER A 191 -123.71 -0.33 10.22
C SER A 191 -125.03 -1.10 10.44
N THR A 192 -125.13 -1.94 11.50
CA THR A 192 -125.88 -1.69 12.76
C THR A 192 -126.04 -2.94 13.66
N LYS A 193 -126.23 -2.66 14.96
CA LYS A 193 -126.36 -3.46 16.20
C LYS A 193 -127.33 -4.68 16.25
N SER A 194 -126.99 -5.60 17.19
CA SER A 194 -127.82 -6.43 18.13
C SER A 194 -128.85 -7.41 17.53
N ASP A 195 -129.12 -8.62 18.00
CA ASP A 195 -129.14 -9.20 19.37
C ASP A 195 -129.27 -10.75 19.27
N ALA A 196 -128.72 -11.46 20.26
CA ALA A 196 -128.98 -12.84 20.74
C ALA A 196 -129.38 -13.99 19.77
N SER A 197 -128.44 -14.91 19.51
CA SER A 197 -128.72 -16.36 19.28
C SER A 197 -127.47 -17.21 19.61
N ASP A 198 -127.32 -17.51 20.90
CA ASP A 198 -126.02 -17.66 21.58
C ASP A 198 -125.67 -19.12 21.93
N GLY A 199 -125.34 -19.95 20.93
CA GLY A 199 -124.93 -21.33 21.25
C GLY A 199 -124.22 -22.13 20.16
N GLU A 200 -124.52 -21.90 18.87
CA GLU A 200 -123.91 -22.66 17.77
C GLU A 200 -122.84 -21.85 16.99
N GLU A 201 -122.96 -20.53 16.93
CA GLU A 201 -122.01 -19.63 16.26
C GLU A 201 -120.74 -19.38 17.09
N GLU A 202 -120.84 -19.35 18.42
CA GLU A 202 -119.70 -19.26 19.34
C GLU A 202 -118.82 -20.53 19.26
N VAL A 203 -119.42 -21.71 19.13
CA VAL A 203 -118.68 -22.98 18.98
C VAL A 203 -117.95 -23.03 17.64
N ALA A 204 -118.56 -22.55 16.55
CA ALA A 204 -117.90 -22.44 15.25
C ALA A 204 -116.75 -21.41 15.27
N SER A 205 -116.94 -20.25 15.92
CA SER A 205 -115.89 -19.24 16.12
C SER A 205 -114.74 -19.75 17.00
N LEU A 206 -115.04 -20.50 18.06
CA LEU A 206 -114.06 -21.20 18.90
C LEU A 206 -113.25 -22.23 18.11
N VAL A 207 -113.90 -23.00 17.22
CA VAL A 207 -113.19 -23.96 16.36
C VAL A 207 -112.26 -23.24 15.39
N VAL A 208 -112.70 -22.15 14.75
CA VAL A 208 -111.87 -21.37 13.83
C VAL A 208 -110.69 -20.69 14.55
N THR A 209 -110.89 -20.18 15.77
CA THR A 209 -109.81 -19.60 16.58
C THR A 209 -108.82 -20.66 17.05
N VAL A 210 -109.26 -21.84 17.48
CA VAL A 210 -108.38 -22.97 17.84
C VAL A 210 -107.60 -23.46 16.62
N GLU A 211 -108.23 -23.58 15.45
CA GLU A 211 -107.53 -23.94 14.20
C GLU A 211 -106.47 -22.90 13.81
N HIS A 212 -106.79 -21.61 13.96
CA HIS A 212 -105.84 -20.53 13.70
C HIS A 212 -104.65 -20.60 14.68
N ILE A 213 -104.91 -20.80 15.97
CA ILE A 213 -103.87 -20.99 17.00
C ILE A 213 -103.02 -22.22 16.67
N MET A 214 -103.62 -23.35 16.27
CA MET A 214 -102.86 -24.54 15.90
C MET A 214 -102.01 -24.34 14.64
N LYS A 215 -102.50 -23.61 13.64
CA LYS A 215 -101.72 -23.26 12.44
C LYS A 215 -100.54 -22.35 12.83
N ASN A 216 -100.77 -21.34 13.65
CA ASN A 216 -99.73 -20.43 14.15
C ASN A 216 -98.67 -21.18 14.98
N LEU A 217 -99.08 -22.08 15.88
CA LEU A 217 -98.15 -22.90 16.66
C LEU A 217 -97.34 -23.85 15.76
N ARG A 218 -97.96 -24.41 14.70
CA ARG A 218 -97.23 -25.25 13.74
C ARG A 218 -96.20 -24.46 12.94
N THR A 219 -96.53 -23.24 12.51
CA THR A 219 -95.56 -22.37 11.83
C THR A 219 -94.44 -21.98 12.77
N GLU A 220 -94.75 -21.61 14.01
CA GLU A 220 -93.75 -21.24 15.02
C GLU A 220 -92.83 -22.42 15.38
N ILE A 221 -93.37 -23.64 15.54
CA ILE A 221 -92.57 -24.86 15.73
C ILE A 221 -91.63 -25.10 14.55
N ASN A 222 -92.09 -24.89 13.31
CA ASN A 222 -91.24 -25.04 12.13
C ASN A 222 -90.15 -23.97 12.05
N ASP A 223 -90.47 -22.73 12.43
CA ASP A 223 -89.52 -21.62 12.43
C ASP A 223 -88.45 -21.80 13.51
N LEU A 224 -88.84 -22.22 14.73
CA LEU A 224 -87.91 -22.56 15.80
C LEU A 224 -87.00 -23.73 15.42
N ARG A 225 -87.52 -24.76 14.73
CA ARG A 225 -86.69 -25.86 14.22
C ARG A 225 -85.67 -25.38 13.18
N ARG A 226 -86.08 -24.48 12.28
CA ARG A 226 -85.18 -23.91 11.26
C ARG A 226 -84.09 -23.07 11.91
N SER A 227 -84.45 -22.22 12.87
CA SER A 227 -83.52 -21.41 13.67
C SER A 227 -82.55 -22.28 14.49
N LEU A 228 -83.02 -23.37 15.11
CA LEU A 228 -82.17 -24.32 15.81
C LEU A 228 -81.15 -24.97 14.87
N ASN A 229 -81.58 -25.43 13.71
CA ASN A 229 -80.69 -26.03 12.72
C ASN A 229 -79.66 -25.03 12.19
N GLU A 230 -80.07 -23.78 11.92
CA GLU A 230 -79.16 -22.71 11.52
C GLU A 230 -78.12 -22.40 12.61
N SER A 231 -78.55 -22.35 13.87
CA SER A 231 -77.62 -22.15 15.00
C SER A 231 -76.61 -23.28 15.13
N ARG A 232 -77.00 -24.54 14.88
CA ARG A 232 -76.10 -25.70 14.89
C ARG A 232 -75.07 -25.61 13.77
N LEU A 233 -75.50 -25.27 12.56
CA LEU A 233 -74.59 -25.06 11.43
C LEU A 233 -73.58 -23.95 11.73
N ASN A 234 -74.04 -22.85 12.33
CA ASN A 234 -73.16 -21.76 12.74
C ASN A 234 -72.16 -22.21 13.82
N CYS A 235 -72.58 -23.03 14.79
CA CYS A 235 -71.67 -23.63 15.78
C CYS A 235 -70.63 -24.56 15.13
N GLU A 236 -71.03 -25.42 14.19
CA GLU A 236 -70.12 -26.30 13.45
C GLU A 236 -69.10 -25.49 12.63
N GLN A 237 -69.53 -24.41 11.98
CA GLN A 237 -68.65 -23.51 11.24
C GLN A 237 -67.64 -22.81 12.16
N LEU A 238 -68.10 -22.27 13.29
CA LEU A 238 -67.20 -21.65 14.28
C LEU A 238 -66.23 -22.66 14.87
N GLN A 239 -66.67 -23.90 15.11
CA GLN A 239 -65.80 -24.98 15.57
C GLN A 239 -64.75 -25.35 14.51
N ALA A 240 -65.12 -25.41 13.24
CA ALA A 240 -64.17 -25.65 12.15
C ALA A 240 -63.12 -24.53 12.05
N LEU A 241 -63.53 -23.26 12.14
CA LEU A 241 -62.61 -22.11 12.16
C LEU A 241 -61.70 -22.13 13.40
N ALA A 242 -62.23 -22.47 14.57
CA ALA A 242 -61.43 -22.59 15.79
C ALA A 242 -60.38 -23.71 15.68
N ASN A 243 -60.74 -24.85 15.08
CA ASN A 243 -59.81 -25.94 14.83
C ASN A 243 -58.72 -25.55 13.82
N ASP A 244 -59.07 -24.88 12.73
CA ASP A 244 -58.10 -24.37 11.73
C ASP A 244 -57.14 -23.36 12.35
N GLN A 245 -57.66 -22.43 13.16
CA GLN A 245 -56.82 -21.50 13.94
C GLN A 245 -55.91 -22.22 14.92
N ALA A 246 -56.39 -23.26 15.62
CA ALA A 246 -55.58 -24.03 16.56
C ALA A 246 -54.42 -24.78 15.86
N VAL A 247 -54.63 -25.28 14.63
CA VAL A 247 -53.55 -25.89 13.83
C VAL A 247 -52.52 -24.85 13.42
N LYS A 248 -52.96 -23.71 12.87
CA LYS A 248 -52.06 -22.61 12.48
C LYS A 248 -51.25 -22.06 13.66
N LEU A 249 -51.85 -21.96 14.84
CA LEU A 249 -51.14 -21.55 16.05
C LEU A 249 -50.03 -22.53 16.44
N LYS A 250 -50.27 -23.84 16.32
CA LYS A 250 -49.25 -24.86 16.57
C LYS A 250 -48.12 -24.84 15.54
N GLU A 251 -48.46 -24.65 14.26
CA GLU A 251 -47.47 -24.52 13.19
C GLU A 251 -46.60 -23.28 13.40
N ASN A 252 -47.20 -22.14 13.75
CA ASN A 252 -46.47 -20.92 14.08
C ASN A 252 -45.62 -21.08 15.34
N GLU A 253 -46.12 -21.80 16.37
CA GLU A 253 -45.34 -22.10 17.57
C GLU A 253 -44.08 -22.92 17.25
N GLN A 254 -44.20 -23.92 16.37
CA GLN A 254 -43.04 -24.69 15.93
C GLN A 254 -42.08 -23.84 15.10
N TYR A 255 -42.59 -23.01 14.20
CA TYR A 255 -41.76 -22.11 13.39
C TYR A 255 -40.98 -21.11 14.26
N ILE A 256 -41.60 -20.57 15.32
CA ILE A 256 -40.92 -19.69 16.26
C ILE A 256 -39.78 -20.43 16.97
N LYS A 257 -40.00 -21.67 17.44
CA LYS A 257 -38.93 -22.48 18.07
C LYS A 257 -37.77 -22.74 17.12
N ASP A 258 -38.05 -23.09 15.86
CA ASP A 258 -37.02 -23.31 14.84
C ASP A 258 -36.22 -22.04 14.51
N LEU A 259 -36.83 -20.86 14.68
CA LEU A 259 -36.15 -19.57 14.54
C LEU A 259 -35.28 -19.26 15.76
N GLU A 260 -35.78 -19.50 16.97
CA GLU A 260 -35.02 -19.33 18.22
C GLU A 260 -33.78 -20.24 18.24
N GLU A 261 -33.90 -21.50 17.81
CA GLU A 261 -32.75 -22.41 17.71
C GLU A 261 -31.70 -21.92 16.71
N ARG A 262 -32.14 -21.38 15.55
CA ARG A 262 -31.22 -20.77 14.57
C ARG A 262 -30.55 -19.52 15.12
N GLU A 263 -31.28 -18.68 15.84
CA GLU A 263 -30.74 -17.48 16.49
C GLU A 263 -29.64 -17.86 17.48
N ILE A 264 -29.88 -18.88 18.32
CA ILE A 264 -28.87 -19.37 19.28
C ILE A 264 -27.64 -19.91 18.55
N LEU A 265 -27.81 -20.71 17.50
CA LEU A 265 -26.68 -21.25 16.73
C LEU A 265 -25.87 -20.15 16.05
N LEU A 266 -26.53 -19.17 15.45
CA LEU A 266 -25.88 -18.03 14.82
C LEU A 266 -25.17 -17.15 15.86
N SER A 267 -25.77 -16.92 17.03
CA SER A 267 -25.14 -16.19 18.14
C SER A 267 -23.86 -16.87 18.60
N ASN A 268 -23.89 -18.19 18.82
CA ASN A 268 -22.71 -18.95 19.21
C ASN A 268 -21.61 -18.90 18.13
N SER A 269 -21.99 -19.00 16.85
CA SER A 269 -21.04 -18.89 15.73
C SER A 269 -20.42 -17.50 15.65
N VAL A 270 -21.18 -16.44 15.89
CA VAL A 270 -20.66 -15.07 15.95
C VAL A 270 -19.69 -14.93 17.13
N GLU A 271 -20.04 -15.44 18.31
CA GLU A 271 -19.16 -15.42 19.48
C GLU A 271 -17.83 -16.14 19.21
N GLU A 272 -17.87 -17.33 18.60
CA GLU A 272 -16.67 -18.08 18.21
C GLU A 272 -15.79 -17.28 17.23
N LEU A 273 -16.39 -16.75 16.15
CA LEU A 273 -15.67 -15.92 15.18
C LEU A 273 -15.10 -14.65 15.82
N THR A 274 -15.81 -14.02 16.76
CA THR A 274 -15.26 -12.87 17.48
C THR A 274 -14.06 -13.25 18.35
N GLY A 275 -14.07 -14.45 18.95
CA GLY A 275 -12.92 -14.99 19.68
C GLY A 275 -11.73 -15.30 18.76
N GLU A 276 -11.96 -15.85 17.58
CA GLU A 276 -10.89 -16.06 16.60
C GLU A 276 -10.28 -14.74 16.11
N ILE A 277 -11.12 -13.72 15.88
CA ILE A 277 -10.68 -12.38 15.48
C ILE A 277 -9.81 -11.74 16.57
N THR A 278 -10.16 -11.87 17.86
CA THR A 278 -9.34 -11.30 18.94
C THR A 278 -7.99 -12.00 19.05
N VAL A 279 -7.96 -13.34 18.98
CA VAL A 279 -6.70 -14.12 18.99
C VAL A 279 -5.82 -13.77 17.79
N ALA A 280 -6.40 -13.69 16.59
CA ALA A 280 -5.67 -13.28 15.39
C ALA A 280 -5.15 -11.84 15.51
N GLY A 281 -5.93 -10.94 16.12
CA GLY A 281 -5.51 -9.57 16.42
C GLY A 281 -4.29 -9.51 17.35
N GLU A 282 -4.27 -10.32 18.39
CA GLU A 282 -3.13 -10.45 19.32
C GLU A 282 -1.90 -11.04 18.63
N GLU A 283 -2.08 -12.02 17.73
CA GLU A 283 -0.99 -12.55 16.91
C GLU A 283 -0.40 -11.49 15.99
N ILE A 284 -1.24 -10.74 15.28
CA ILE A 284 -0.80 -9.63 14.42
C ILE A 284 -0.03 -8.59 15.23
N ALA A 285 -0.47 -8.28 16.46
CA ALA A 285 0.26 -7.38 17.35
C ALA A 285 1.64 -7.94 17.73
N ARG A 286 1.73 -9.22 18.11
CA ARG A 286 3.01 -9.90 18.40
C ARG A 286 3.97 -9.89 17.21
N TRP A 287 3.48 -10.22 16.01
CA TRP A 287 4.31 -10.20 14.80
C TRP A 287 4.76 -8.79 14.43
N ARG A 288 3.90 -7.77 14.64
CA ARG A 288 4.27 -6.37 14.43
C ARG A 288 5.41 -5.95 15.36
N GLU A 289 5.29 -6.23 16.65
CA GLU A 289 6.34 -5.90 17.63
C GLU A 289 7.66 -6.60 17.29
N ALA A 290 7.63 -7.88 16.90
CA ALA A 290 8.81 -8.60 16.46
C ALA A 290 9.48 -7.95 15.24
N CYS A 291 8.68 -7.59 14.21
CA CYS A 291 9.18 -6.89 13.03
C CYS A 291 9.78 -5.52 13.37
N GLU A 292 9.17 -4.77 14.30
CA GLU A 292 9.69 -3.48 14.75
C GLU A 292 11.06 -3.64 15.43
N LEU A 293 11.22 -4.63 16.31
CA LEU A 293 12.49 -4.93 16.95
C LEU A 293 13.57 -5.37 15.94
N GLU A 294 13.22 -6.17 14.94
CA GLU A 294 14.15 -6.54 13.87
C GLU A 294 14.59 -5.34 13.04
N VAL A 295 13.67 -4.43 12.72
CA VAL A 295 13.98 -3.18 12.01
C VAL A 295 14.89 -2.29 12.86
N GLU A 296 14.64 -2.18 14.17
CA GLU A 296 15.50 -1.43 15.09
C GLU A 296 16.91 -2.03 15.20
N ALA A 297 17.00 -3.35 15.31
CA ALA A 297 18.27 -4.07 15.30
C ALA A 297 19.02 -3.87 13.97
N GLY A 298 18.31 -3.94 12.84
CA GLY A 298 18.85 -3.66 11.51
C GLY A 298 19.39 -2.23 11.39
N LYS A 299 18.64 -1.23 11.87
CA LYS A 299 19.09 0.17 11.92
C LYS A 299 20.34 0.35 12.79
N ALA A 300 20.42 -0.34 13.93
CA ALA A 300 21.60 -0.29 14.80
C ALA A 300 22.83 -0.89 14.10
N ALA A 301 22.68 -2.06 13.46
CA ALA A 301 23.74 -2.70 12.70
C ALA A 301 24.24 -1.84 11.54
N ILE A 302 23.33 -1.18 10.80
CA ILE A 302 23.71 -0.24 9.72
C ILE A 302 24.57 0.90 10.29
N LYS A 303 24.15 1.51 11.41
CA LYS A 303 24.92 2.60 12.05
C LYS A 303 26.32 2.12 12.49
N GLU A 304 26.48 0.88 12.93
CA GLU A 304 27.80 0.32 13.26
C GLU A 304 28.66 0.14 12.02
N ARG A 305 28.10 -0.45 10.94
CA ARG A 305 28.79 -0.61 9.65
C ARG A 305 29.19 0.73 9.04
N GLU A 306 28.36 1.77 9.16
CA GLU A 306 28.71 3.12 8.72
C GLU A 306 29.92 3.67 9.49
N LYS A 307 30.02 3.44 10.79
CA LYS A 307 31.20 3.83 11.58
C LYS A 307 32.46 3.09 11.12
N GLU A 308 32.37 1.78 10.88
CA GLU A 308 33.48 0.99 10.35
C GLU A 308 33.92 1.50 8.98
N ILE A 309 32.97 1.79 8.07
CA ILE A 309 33.28 2.36 6.75
C ILE A 309 34.00 3.70 6.89
N LEU A 310 33.59 4.56 7.82
CA LEU A 310 34.26 5.84 8.07
C LEU A 310 35.69 5.64 8.58
N GLN A 311 35.91 4.69 9.49
CA GLN A 311 37.25 4.35 9.98
C GLN A 311 38.14 3.81 8.86
N LEU A 312 37.65 2.85 8.07
CA LEU A 312 38.38 2.29 6.94
C LEU A 312 38.70 3.34 5.87
N LYS A 313 37.79 4.28 5.60
CA LYS A 313 38.05 5.41 4.69
C LYS A 313 39.17 6.30 5.21
N TYR A 314 39.17 6.60 6.51
CA TYR A 314 40.22 7.39 7.14
C TYR A 314 41.58 6.66 7.06
N GLU A 315 41.62 5.36 7.37
CA GLU A 315 42.83 4.55 7.26
C GLU A 315 43.34 4.47 5.82
N LEU A 316 42.45 4.26 4.85
CA LEU A 316 42.79 4.26 3.42
C LEU A 316 43.39 5.61 2.98
N GLN A 317 42.82 6.74 3.43
CA GLN A 317 43.36 8.06 3.12
C GLN A 317 44.75 8.26 3.75
N ARG A 318 44.95 7.76 4.97
CA ARG A 318 46.24 7.78 5.66
C ARG A 318 47.29 6.94 4.93
N THR A 319 46.96 5.71 4.51
CA THR A 319 47.91 4.86 3.75
C THR A 319 48.21 5.45 2.38
N LYS A 320 47.21 6.03 1.71
CA LYS A 320 47.40 6.71 0.42
C LYS A 320 48.38 7.88 0.53
N SER A 321 48.21 8.77 1.52
CA SER A 321 49.15 9.87 1.75
C SER A 321 50.56 9.38 2.12
N ALA A 322 50.67 8.33 2.94
CA ALA A 322 51.96 7.71 3.24
C ALA A 322 52.62 7.14 1.97
N LEU A 323 51.86 6.46 1.11
CA LEU A 323 52.33 5.94 -0.17
C LEU A 323 52.82 7.06 -1.08
N GLU A 324 52.06 8.14 -1.25
CA GLU A 324 52.45 9.33 -2.03
C GLU A 324 53.77 9.91 -1.54
N THR A 325 53.97 10.04 -0.22
CA THR A 325 55.27 10.52 0.31
C THR A 325 56.42 9.55 0.02
N SER A 326 56.17 8.24 0.05
CA SER A 326 57.19 7.23 -0.27
C SER A 326 57.53 7.23 -1.77
N ASN A 327 56.53 7.42 -2.63
CA ASN A 327 56.73 7.52 -4.08
C ASN A 327 57.55 8.76 -4.44
N ASN A 328 57.26 9.91 -3.82
CA ASN A 328 58.05 11.13 -4.00
C ASN A 328 59.52 10.92 -3.55
N LYS A 329 59.76 10.18 -2.46
CA LYS A 329 61.12 9.81 -2.03
C LYS A 329 61.82 8.90 -3.03
N LEU A 330 61.12 7.93 -3.61
CA LEU A 330 61.67 7.05 -4.65
C LEU A 330 62.06 7.85 -5.89
N GLN A 331 61.17 8.73 -6.38
CA GLN A 331 61.48 9.61 -7.52
C GLN A 331 62.70 10.51 -7.27
N LEU A 332 62.86 11.05 -6.06
CA LEU A 332 64.06 11.80 -5.69
C LEU A 332 65.31 10.93 -5.71
N LYS A 333 65.24 9.69 -5.20
CA LYS A 333 66.37 8.74 -5.27
C LYS A 333 66.71 8.35 -6.70
N GLU A 334 65.72 8.15 -7.56
CA GLU A 334 65.93 7.89 -8.99
C GLU A 334 66.65 9.07 -9.68
N ARG A 335 66.21 10.31 -9.43
CA ARG A 335 66.87 11.52 -9.95
C ARG A 335 68.30 11.70 -9.40
N LEU A 336 68.53 11.35 -8.14
CA LEU A 336 69.88 11.35 -7.57
C LEU A 336 70.75 10.27 -8.20
N ALA A 337 70.21 9.08 -8.46
CA ALA A 337 70.95 8.01 -9.12
C ALA A 337 71.31 8.41 -10.57
N THR A 338 70.38 8.96 -11.34
CA THR A 338 70.66 9.39 -12.72
C THR A 338 71.69 10.54 -12.78
N THR A 339 71.61 11.51 -11.86
CA THR A 339 72.60 12.59 -11.78
C THR A 339 73.97 12.10 -11.32
N ALA A 340 74.02 11.15 -10.36
CA ALA A 340 75.26 10.51 -9.94
C ALA A 340 75.91 9.70 -11.08
N MET A 341 75.12 8.94 -11.85
CA MET A 341 75.61 8.22 -13.03
C MET A 341 76.14 9.19 -14.10
N ALA A 342 75.46 10.31 -14.36
CA ALA A 342 75.93 11.33 -15.30
C ALA A 342 77.24 12.00 -14.83
N ALA A 343 77.34 12.30 -13.53
CA ALA A 343 78.56 12.85 -12.93
C ALA A 343 79.73 11.85 -12.98
N GLN A 344 79.47 10.57 -12.74
CA GLN A 344 80.45 9.50 -12.89
C GLN A 344 80.93 9.40 -14.34
N ALA A 345 80.02 9.37 -15.32
CA ALA A 345 80.39 9.35 -16.73
C ALA A 345 81.24 10.58 -17.14
N ALA A 346 80.91 11.76 -16.62
CA ALA A 346 81.72 12.97 -16.81
C ALA A 346 83.11 12.86 -16.16
N ALA A 347 83.22 12.29 -14.95
CA ALA A 347 84.49 12.06 -14.28
C ALA A 347 85.36 11.03 -15.04
N GLU A 348 84.78 9.93 -15.52
CA GLU A 348 85.48 8.92 -16.32
C GLU A 348 86.01 9.49 -17.64
N THR A 349 85.25 10.36 -18.31
CA THR A 349 85.74 11.04 -19.53
C THR A 349 86.90 11.99 -19.23
N CYS A 350 86.85 12.72 -18.10
CA CYS A 350 87.95 13.59 -17.67
C CYS A 350 89.20 12.79 -17.32
N LEU A 351 89.07 11.65 -16.64
CA LEU A 351 90.18 10.73 -16.36
C LEU A 351 90.80 10.20 -17.65
N ARG A 352 89.99 9.73 -18.61
CA ARG A 352 90.49 9.27 -19.92
C ARG A 352 91.27 10.36 -20.66
N LEU A 353 90.80 11.62 -20.62
CA LEU A 353 91.51 12.76 -21.21
C LEU A 353 92.82 13.09 -20.47
N ALA A 354 92.84 12.98 -19.15
CA ALA A 354 94.06 13.16 -18.36
C ALA A 354 95.08 12.05 -18.66
N ASP A 355 94.63 10.81 -18.75
CA ASP A 355 95.46 9.65 -19.09
C ASP A 355 96.05 9.81 -20.50
N SER A 356 95.24 10.19 -21.50
CA SER A 356 95.72 10.42 -22.87
C SER A 356 96.73 11.57 -22.94
N ARG A 357 96.51 12.67 -22.20
CA ARG A 357 97.49 13.77 -22.09
C ARG A 357 98.77 13.33 -21.40
N SER A 358 98.67 12.55 -20.33
CA SER A 358 99.83 12.03 -19.61
C SER A 358 100.67 11.09 -20.49
N ALA A 359 100.01 10.26 -21.31
CA ALA A 359 100.68 9.39 -22.27
C ALA A 359 101.46 10.23 -23.31
N GLY A 360 100.80 11.22 -23.94
CA GLY A 360 101.49 12.11 -24.89
C GLY A 360 102.65 12.90 -24.28
N LEU A 361 102.54 13.32 -23.00
CA LEU A 361 103.65 13.95 -22.28
C LEU A 361 104.79 12.96 -22.01
N ARG A 362 104.49 11.71 -21.67
CA ARG A 362 105.51 10.65 -21.52
C ARG A 362 106.25 10.41 -22.83
N ASP A 363 105.52 10.27 -23.94
CA ASP A 363 106.11 10.10 -25.27
C ASP A 363 107.07 11.26 -25.60
N ARG A 364 106.66 12.51 -25.29
CA ARG A 364 107.51 13.68 -25.51
C ARG A 364 108.73 13.71 -24.61
N ILE A 365 108.61 13.29 -23.35
CA ILE A 365 109.76 13.15 -22.44
C ILE A 365 110.72 12.09 -22.97
N GLU A 366 110.21 10.95 -23.43
CA GLU A 366 111.03 9.90 -24.03
C GLU A 366 111.75 10.38 -25.29
N GLU A 367 111.07 11.13 -26.18
CA GLU A 367 111.70 11.79 -27.33
C GLU A 367 112.83 12.72 -26.92
N LEU A 368 112.57 13.64 -25.98
CA LEU A 368 113.59 14.58 -25.47
C LEU A 368 114.75 13.86 -24.79
N THR A 369 114.47 12.73 -24.12
CA THR A 369 115.51 11.91 -23.48
C THR A 369 116.38 11.23 -24.54
N ARG A 370 115.79 10.71 -25.63
CA ARG A 370 116.56 10.19 -26.78
C ARG A 370 117.37 11.30 -27.44
N GLU A 371 116.81 12.50 -27.62
CA GLU A 371 117.55 13.67 -28.13
C GLU A 371 118.77 13.98 -27.24
N LEU A 372 118.61 14.01 -25.92
CA LEU A 372 119.71 14.19 -24.96
C LEU A 372 120.76 13.07 -25.01
N GLU A 373 120.34 11.80 -25.08
CA GLU A 373 121.27 10.67 -25.21
C GLU A 373 122.08 10.73 -26.52
N ASN A 374 121.47 11.21 -27.61
CA ASN A 374 122.15 11.41 -28.89
C ASN A 374 123.12 12.61 -28.85
N ASP A 375 122.76 13.71 -28.16
CA ASP A 375 123.63 14.87 -27.95
C ASP A 375 124.80 14.54 -27.01
N GLU A 376 124.58 13.79 -25.92
CA GLU A 376 125.63 13.31 -25.01
C GLU A 376 126.56 12.27 -25.68
N GLY A 377 126.04 11.48 -26.62
CA GLY A 377 126.85 10.60 -27.48
C GLY A 377 127.79 11.36 -28.43
N SER A 378 127.49 12.63 -28.73
CA SER A 378 128.32 13.50 -29.57
C SER A 378 129.43 14.24 -28.79
N ASP A 379 129.30 14.33 -27.45
CA ASP A 379 130.22 15.05 -26.57
C ASP A 379 131.41 14.23 -26.04
N PHE A 380 131.61 12.99 -26.55
CA PHE A 380 132.79 12.19 -26.24
C PHE A 380 134.01 12.54 -27.13
N ARG A 381 134.34 13.83 -27.28
CA ARG A 381 135.68 14.30 -27.69
C ARG A 381 135.83 15.83 -27.55
N GLY A 382 136.38 16.29 -26.42
CA GLY A 382 137.16 17.54 -26.40
C GLY A 382 136.93 18.52 -25.24
N GLU A 383 137.68 18.30 -24.16
CA GLU A 383 138.42 19.32 -23.40
C GLU A 383 137.69 20.38 -22.52
N ARG A 384 138.20 20.48 -21.29
CA ARG A 384 137.80 21.40 -20.21
C ARG A 384 137.89 22.88 -20.63
N ARG A 385 136.97 23.71 -20.11
CA ARG A 385 137.35 24.98 -19.46
C ARG A 385 136.28 25.56 -18.54
N TYR A 386 136.79 26.23 -17.51
CA TYR A 386 136.14 26.90 -16.40
C TYR A 386 135.19 28.02 -16.80
N GLY A 387 134.12 28.20 -16.00
CA GLY A 387 133.52 29.50 -15.70
C GLY A 387 132.13 29.76 -16.28
N GLU A 388 131.08 29.59 -15.48
CA GLU A 388 130.15 30.68 -15.10
C GLU A 388 129.07 30.08 -14.17
N ARG A 389 128.92 30.65 -12.97
CA ARG A 389 127.84 30.31 -12.03
C ARG A 389 126.49 30.71 -12.64
N ARG A 390 125.71 29.77 -13.18
CA ARG A 390 124.27 29.98 -13.40
C ARG A 390 123.48 29.19 -12.36
N ARG A 391 122.90 29.96 -11.43
CA ARG A 391 122.04 29.49 -10.34
C ARG A 391 120.92 28.63 -10.90
N ILE A 392 120.96 27.34 -10.63
CA ILE A 392 119.81 26.44 -10.74
C ILE A 392 118.79 26.98 -9.74
N ARG A 393 117.80 27.72 -10.23
CA ARG A 393 116.62 28.01 -9.43
C ARG A 393 115.85 26.71 -9.38
N HIS A 394 115.89 26.03 -8.24
CA HIS A 394 114.86 25.07 -7.89
C HIS A 394 113.51 25.79 -8.03
N VAL A 395 112.79 25.53 -9.13
CA VAL A 395 111.37 25.86 -9.19
C VAL A 395 110.71 24.78 -8.35
N CYS A 396 110.70 25.00 -7.04
CA CYS A 396 109.82 24.30 -6.13
C CYS A 396 108.40 24.46 -6.67
N TRP A 397 107.83 23.35 -7.15
CA TRP A 397 106.45 23.25 -7.57
C TRP A 397 105.55 23.75 -6.42
N PRO A 398 104.67 24.74 -6.64
CA PRO A 398 103.93 25.35 -5.54
C PRO A 398 102.75 24.46 -5.16
N TRP A 399 102.99 23.44 -4.32
CA TRP A 399 101.94 22.79 -3.54
C TRP A 399 101.49 23.63 -2.33
N GLN A 400 101.39 24.96 -2.49
CA GLN A 400 100.90 25.88 -1.46
C GLN A 400 99.68 26.71 -1.90
N GLY A 401 99.04 26.35 -3.01
CA GLY A 401 97.82 27.00 -3.52
C GLY A 401 96.48 26.36 -3.12
N LEU A 402 96.46 25.21 -2.46
CA LEU A 402 95.23 24.58 -1.93
C LEU A 402 95.12 24.82 -0.42
N ARG A 403 95.21 26.09 0.01
CA ARG A 403 94.48 26.50 1.20
C ARG A 403 93.04 26.78 0.76
N PHE A 404 92.13 25.89 1.12
CA PHE A 404 90.75 26.30 1.34
C PHE A 404 90.80 27.47 2.33
N SER A 405 90.48 28.68 1.87
CA SER A 405 90.17 29.78 2.77
C SER A 405 88.69 29.70 3.12
N PRO A 406 88.35 29.45 4.39
CA PRO A 406 87.11 29.93 4.97
C PRO A 406 87.36 31.38 5.42
N ALA A 407 86.75 32.38 4.77
CA ALA A 407 86.44 33.66 5.41
C ALA A 407 85.62 34.59 4.51
N ALA A 408 84.41 34.92 4.97
CA ALA A 408 83.91 36.29 4.92
C ALA A 408 82.90 36.51 6.05
N SER A 409 83.41 36.54 7.28
CA SER A 409 82.79 37.31 8.36
C SER A 409 83.28 38.76 8.22
N SER A 410 82.46 39.63 7.61
CA SER A 410 82.58 41.08 7.79
C SER A 410 81.77 41.47 9.02
N VAL A 411 82.46 41.99 10.04
CA VAL A 411 81.82 42.74 11.12
C VAL A 411 81.67 44.18 10.65
N ALA A 412 80.43 44.58 10.36
CA ALA A 412 79.98 45.97 10.52
C ALA A 412 78.68 45.90 11.32
N ASN A 413 78.76 46.44 12.54
CA ASN A 413 77.70 46.80 13.49
C ASN A 413 76.27 46.68 12.98
N TRP A 414 75.46 45.81 13.60
CA TRP A 414 74.11 46.09 14.12
C TRP A 414 73.71 44.93 15.05
N ARG A 415 73.51 45.20 16.34
CA ARG A 415 72.61 44.39 17.18
C ARG A 415 71.19 44.98 16.99
N PRO A 416 70.06 44.26 17.24
CA PRO A 416 69.95 43.27 18.34
C PRO A 416 68.95 42.10 18.17
N ILE A 417 68.93 41.24 19.21
CA ILE A 417 67.85 40.32 19.67
C ILE A 417 67.70 38.94 18.99
N GLY A 418 67.87 37.89 19.82
CA GLY A 418 66.85 36.83 19.89
C GLY A 418 67.20 35.40 19.46
N ASN A 419 67.84 34.65 20.37
CA ASN A 419 67.47 33.27 20.77
C ASN A 419 67.42 32.08 19.76
N ARG A 420 68.19 31.04 20.16
CA ARG A 420 67.96 29.58 20.05
C ARG A 420 68.24 28.90 18.70
N ARG A 421 69.26 28.03 18.67
CA ARG A 421 69.13 26.56 18.87
C ARG A 421 70.51 25.89 18.70
N SER A 422 70.85 25.07 19.68
CA SER A 422 71.97 24.13 19.72
C SER A 422 71.78 22.99 18.71
N LEU A 423 72.90 22.50 18.16
CA LEU A 423 72.97 21.18 17.52
C LEU A 423 73.18 20.10 18.60
N PRO A 424 72.53 18.93 18.52
CA PRO A 424 72.71 17.87 19.49
C PRO A 424 73.91 16.98 19.15
N GLU A 425 74.71 16.68 20.17
CA GLU A 425 75.68 15.57 20.19
C GLU A 425 74.95 14.23 20.06
N MET A 426 75.46 13.38 19.18
CA MET A 426 75.18 11.96 19.17
C MET A 426 76.02 11.29 20.25
N GLU A 427 75.40 10.87 21.35
CA GLU A 427 75.87 9.74 22.17
C GLU A 427 74.79 9.39 23.20
N ALA A 428 74.15 8.22 23.05
CA ALA A 428 73.76 7.34 24.15
C ALA A 428 72.95 6.15 23.62
N LEU A 429 73.61 5.00 23.60
CA LEU A 429 73.00 3.68 23.60
C LEU A 429 72.41 3.36 24.99
N LEU A 430 71.24 2.71 24.98
CA LEU A 430 70.64 1.86 26.03
C LEU A 430 70.16 2.53 27.33
N ARG A 431 68.83 2.45 27.55
CA ARG A 431 68.25 1.58 28.61
C ARG A 431 66.73 1.48 28.49
N ILE A 432 66.29 0.24 28.32
CA ILE A 432 64.95 -0.28 28.64
C ILE A 432 64.76 -0.20 30.16
N ARG A 433 63.62 0.33 30.64
CA ARG A 433 62.76 -0.33 31.64
C ARG A 433 61.47 0.46 31.94
N ILE A 434 60.37 -0.31 31.84
CA ILE A 434 58.98 -0.12 32.31
C ILE A 434 58.16 0.90 31.52
#